data_AF-A0A5N0EKS3-F1
#
_entry.id   AF-A0A5N0EKS3-F1
#
_cell.length_a   1.000
_cell.length_b   1.000
_cell.length_c   1.000
_cell.angle_alpha   90.00
_cell.angle_beta   90.00
_cell.angle_gamma   90.00
#
_symmetry.space_group_name_H-M   'P 1'
#
loop_
_entity.id
_entity.type
_entity.pdbx_description
1 polymer ?
#
loop_
_entity_poly.entity_id
_entity_poly.type
_entity_poly.pdbx_seq_one_letter_code
_entity_poly.pdbx_strand_id
1 'polypeptide(L)'
;MGGKIFYTRDEAEAAGMKLPTPEEFARNQAILDQFDADIRAAKPAPEGTAPAGFGGRFSDDLEGTEWEGWTVKGGQWFDQNGNPVD
;
A
#
# COMPACT_ATOMS: atom_id res chain seq x y z
N MET A 1 29.00 8.85 -2.11
CA MET A 1 27.84 9.49 -1.48
C MET A 1 26.84 9.81 -2.58
N GLY A 2 25.64 9.23 -2.55
CA GLY A 2 24.58 9.56 -3.49
C GLY A 2 23.60 10.54 -2.84
N GLY A 3 23.80 11.83 -3.03
CA GLY A 3 22.86 12.85 -2.57
C GLY A 3 21.68 12.96 -3.53
N LYS A 4 20.45 13.01 -3.02
CA LYS A 4 19.28 13.40 -3.81
C LYS A 4 19.22 14.92 -3.87
N ILE A 5 18.99 15.47 -5.06
CA ILE A 5 18.74 16.91 -5.27
C ILE A 5 17.23 17.10 -5.26
N PHE A 6 16.76 18.03 -4.45
CA PHE A 6 15.35 18.43 -4.39
C PHE A 6 15.23 19.83 -4.97
N TYR A 7 14.37 19.98 -5.97
CA TYR A 7 14.10 21.26 -6.59
C TYR A 7 12.81 21.83 -6.00
N THR A 8 12.80 23.14 -5.79
CA THR A 8 11.57 23.90 -5.68
C THR A 8 10.84 23.92 -7.02
N ARG A 9 9.57 24.35 -7.02
CA ARG A 9 8.77 24.45 -8.24
C ARG A 9 9.45 25.33 -9.28
N ASP A 10 9.86 26.52 -8.89
CA ASP A 10 10.47 27.51 -9.77
C ASP A 10 11.81 27.02 -10.34
N GLU A 11 12.61 26.32 -9.53
CA GLU A 11 13.88 25.72 -9.99
C GLU A 11 13.65 24.58 -11.00
N ALA A 12 12.62 23.75 -10.78
CA ALA A 12 12.26 22.68 -11.70
C ALA A 12 11.76 23.25 -13.04
N GLU A 13 10.92 24.28 -13.00
CA GLU A 13 10.45 24.99 -14.20
C GLU A 13 11.61 25.67 -14.94
N ALA A 14 12.52 26.35 -14.23
CA ALA A 14 13.72 26.95 -14.80
C ALA A 14 14.70 25.92 -15.39
N ALA A 15 14.74 24.71 -14.83
CA ALA A 15 15.49 23.56 -15.36
C ALA A 15 14.78 22.88 -16.56
N GLY A 16 13.62 23.38 -16.99
CA GLY A 16 12.85 22.83 -18.10
C GLY A 16 12.14 21.52 -17.77
N MET A 17 11.96 21.20 -16.48
CA MET A 17 11.22 20.02 -16.07
C MET A 17 9.72 20.23 -16.33
N LYS A 18 9.09 19.23 -16.94
CA LYS A 18 7.64 19.23 -17.10
C LYS A 18 6.98 18.89 -15.78
N LEU A 19 6.49 19.91 -15.09
CA LEU A 19 5.67 19.71 -13.90
C LEU A 19 4.24 19.30 -14.27
N PRO A 20 3.58 18.49 -13.44
CA PRO A 20 2.17 18.16 -13.63
C PRO A 20 1.31 19.42 -13.63
N THR A 21 0.32 19.46 -14.51
CA THR A 21 -0.71 20.50 -14.45
C THR A 21 -1.59 20.31 -13.20
N PRO A 22 -2.32 21.35 -12.76
CA PRO A 22 -3.29 21.20 -11.67
C PRO A 22 -4.35 20.12 -11.95
N GLU A 23 -4.77 19.97 -13.21
CA GLU A 23 -5.72 18.94 -13.62
C GLU A 23 -5.13 17.53 -13.54
N GLU A 24 -3.88 17.36 -14.00
CA GLU A 24 -3.15 16.08 -13.88
C GLU A 24 -2.95 15.71 -12.41
N PHE A 25 -2.65 16.69 -11.56
CA PHE A 25 -2.54 16.48 -10.12
C PHE A 25 -3.86 16.03 -9.50
N ALA A 26 -4.96 16.72 -9.80
CA ALA A 26 -6.29 16.36 -9.28
C ALA A 26 -6.74 14.97 -9.75
N ARG A 27 -6.51 14.63 -11.02
CA ARG A 27 -6.82 13.30 -11.56
C ARG A 27 -6.02 12.22 -10.84
N ASN A 28 -4.71 12.44 -10.64
CA ASN A 28 -3.86 11.46 -9.97
C ASN A 28 -4.23 11.32 -8.49
N GLN A 29 -4.61 12.40 -7.82
CA GLN A 29 -5.11 12.34 -6.46
C GLN A 29 -6.36 11.47 -6.35
N ALA A 30 -7.33 11.63 -7.25
CA ALA A 30 -8.54 10.80 -7.26
C ALA A 30 -8.26 9.30 -7.46
N ILE A 31 -7.23 8.95 -8.25
CA ILE A 31 -6.79 7.57 -8.42
C ILE A 31 -6.22 7.00 -7.11
N LEU A 32 -5.40 7.79 -6.41
CA LEU A 32 -4.83 7.38 -5.13
C LEU A 32 -5.90 7.26 -4.05
N ASP A 33 -6.86 8.19 -4.01
CA ASP A 33 -7.98 8.14 -3.06
C ASP A 33 -8.84 6.89 -3.28
N GLN A 34 -9.07 6.51 -4.54
CA GLN A 34 -9.79 5.28 -4.87
C GLN A 34 -8.99 4.03 -4.47
N PHE A 35 -7.68 4.00 -4.75
CA PHE A 35 -6.82 2.90 -4.32
C PHE A 35 -6.83 2.72 -2.80
N ASP A 36 -6.74 3.81 -2.04
CA ASP A 36 -6.81 3.76 -0.57
C ASP A 36 -8.16 3.23 -0.07
N ALA A 37 -9.26 3.63 -0.73
CA ALA A 37 -10.59 3.11 -0.43
C ALA A 37 -10.68 1.60 -0.71
N ASP A 38 -10.13 1.15 -1.84
CA ASP A 38 -10.12 -0.25 -2.25
C ASP A 38 -9.30 -1.12 -1.30
N ILE A 39 -8.12 -0.65 -0.85
CA ILE A 39 -7.27 -1.37 0.10
C ILE A 39 -7.92 -1.49 1.47
N ARG A 40 -8.55 -0.42 1.98
CA ARG A 40 -9.28 -0.48 3.27
C ARG A 40 -10.50 -1.39 3.21
N ALA A 41 -11.12 -1.51 2.04
CA ALA A 41 -12.24 -2.43 1.83
C ALA A 41 -11.79 -3.86 1.52
N ALA A 42 -10.51 -4.06 1.18
CA ALA A 42 -9.99 -5.36 0.82
C ALA A 42 -9.90 -6.27 2.05
N LYS A 43 -10.37 -7.51 1.88
CA LYS A 43 -10.15 -8.56 2.87
C LYS A 43 -8.66 -8.96 2.87
N PRO A 44 -8.14 -9.48 3.99
CA PRO A 44 -6.83 -10.11 4.01
C PRO A 44 -6.72 -11.16 2.91
N ALA A 45 -5.55 -11.22 2.27
CA ALA A 45 -5.33 -12.18 1.22
C ALA A 45 -5.28 -13.61 1.81
N PRO A 46 -5.83 -14.63 1.13
CA PRO A 46 -5.77 -16.01 1.60
C PRO A 46 -4.34 -16.47 1.88
N GLU A 47 -4.16 -17.38 2.83
CA GLU A 47 -2.84 -17.91 3.18
C GLU A 47 -2.09 -18.43 1.94
N GLY A 48 -0.82 -18.08 1.81
CA GLY A 48 0.02 -18.45 0.66
C GLY A 48 -0.15 -17.61 -0.61
N THR A 49 -1.04 -16.60 -0.64
CA THR A 49 -1.14 -15.64 -1.76
C THR A 49 -0.16 -14.47 -1.61
N ALA A 50 1.11 -14.77 -1.36
CA ALA A 50 2.15 -13.75 -1.52
C ALA A 50 2.23 -13.34 -3.00
N PRO A 51 2.39 -12.04 -3.33
CA PRO A 51 2.71 -11.62 -4.68
C PRO A 51 3.92 -12.41 -5.18
N ALA A 52 3.87 -12.90 -6.43
CA ALA A 52 4.98 -13.67 -7.00
C ALA A 52 6.30 -12.89 -6.87
N GLY A 53 7.20 -13.36 -6.01
CA GLY A 53 8.48 -12.70 -5.69
C GLY A 53 8.64 -12.17 -4.25
N PHE A 54 7.58 -12.17 -3.44
CA PHE A 54 7.60 -11.76 -2.02
C PHE A 54 7.47 -12.93 -1.02
N GLY A 55 7.70 -14.18 -1.46
CA GLY A 55 7.65 -15.37 -0.62
C GLY A 55 9.05 -15.83 -0.18
N GLY A 56 9.38 -15.67 1.10
CA GLY A 56 10.61 -16.16 1.73
C GLY A 56 10.51 -16.19 3.26
N ARG A 57 11.60 -16.48 3.98
CA ARG A 57 11.61 -16.59 5.45
C ARG A 57 11.16 -15.34 6.24
N PHE A 58 10.86 -14.24 5.55
CA PHE A 58 10.52 -12.93 6.11
C PHE A 58 9.07 -12.51 5.79
N SER A 59 8.28 -13.34 5.11
CA SER A 59 6.90 -13.01 4.71
C SER A 59 5.84 -13.38 5.76
N ASP A 60 6.23 -14.09 6.83
CA ASP A 60 5.30 -14.60 7.83
C ASP A 60 5.70 -14.13 9.24
N ASP A 61 5.69 -12.81 9.43
CA ASP A 61 5.92 -12.14 10.74
C ASP A 61 4.61 -11.51 11.27
N LEU A 62 3.46 -11.96 10.76
CA LEU A 62 2.15 -11.44 11.16
C LEU A 62 1.41 -12.37 12.14
N GLU A 63 2.03 -13.48 12.57
CA GLU A 63 1.44 -14.40 13.55
C GLU A 63 1.19 -13.67 14.89
N GLY A 64 -0.08 -13.54 15.27
CA GLY A 64 -0.49 -12.81 16.48
C GLY A 64 -0.58 -11.28 16.32
N THR A 65 -0.41 -10.73 15.11
CA THR A 65 -0.63 -9.29 14.86
C THR A 65 -2.09 -9.05 14.52
N GLU A 66 -2.70 -8.08 15.20
CA GLU A 66 -4.03 -7.56 14.86
C GLU A 66 -3.89 -6.48 13.78
N TRP A 67 -4.57 -6.63 12.65
CA TRP A 67 -4.63 -5.63 11.59
C TRP A 67 -6.08 -5.24 11.36
N GLU A 68 -6.46 -4.00 11.68
CA GLU A 68 -7.81 -3.44 11.46
C GLU A 68 -8.97 -4.36 11.91
N GLY A 69 -8.81 -5.04 13.05
CA GLY A 69 -9.81 -5.97 13.61
C GLY A 69 -9.71 -7.41 13.10
N TRP A 70 -8.77 -7.71 12.21
CA TRP A 70 -8.48 -9.05 11.72
C TRP A 70 -7.30 -9.66 12.49
N THR A 71 -7.37 -10.97 12.78
CA THR A 71 -6.30 -11.69 13.50
C THR A 71 -5.88 -12.95 12.74
N VAL A 72 -4.57 -13.22 12.65
CA VAL A 72 -4.04 -14.51 12.17
C VAL A 72 -3.78 -15.44 13.35
N LYS A 73 -4.32 -16.66 13.29
CA LYS A 73 -4.00 -17.75 14.23
C LYS A 73 -3.72 -19.03 13.47
N GLY A 74 -2.48 -19.53 13.53
CA GLY A 74 -2.08 -20.78 12.89
C GLY A 74 -2.33 -20.78 11.38
N GLY A 75 -2.02 -19.68 10.69
CA GLY A 75 -2.21 -19.51 9.25
C GLY A 75 -3.60 -19.01 8.80
N GLN A 76 -4.62 -19.14 9.66
CA GLN A 76 -6.01 -18.76 9.35
C GLN A 76 -6.31 -17.32 9.79
N TRP A 77 -6.89 -16.51 8.89
CA TRP A 77 -7.43 -15.19 9.21
C TRP A 77 -8.83 -15.26 9.85
N PHE A 78 -9.07 -14.40 10.82
CA PHE A 78 -10.35 -14.22 11.53
C PHE A 78 -10.79 -12.76 11.48
N ASP A 79 -12.10 -12.51 11.39
CA ASP A 79 -12.71 -11.17 11.50
C ASP A 79 -12.76 -10.65 12.94
N GLN A 80 -13.20 -9.40 13.11
CA GLN A 80 -13.35 -8.73 14.42
C GLN A 80 -14.32 -9.42 15.39
N ASN A 81 -15.15 -10.35 14.90
CA ASN A 81 -16.08 -11.15 15.70
C ASN A 81 -15.55 -12.57 15.95
N GLY A 82 -14.35 -12.91 15.43
CA GLY A 82 -13.73 -14.22 15.56
C GLY A 82 -14.22 -15.25 14.54
N ASN A 83 -14.84 -14.84 13.43
CA ASN A 83 -15.24 -15.75 12.36
C ASN A 83 -14.08 -15.98 11.37
N PRO A 84 -13.85 -17.22 10.91
CA PRO A 84 -12.83 -17.49 9.90
C PRO A 84 -13.19 -16.83 8.56
N VAL A 85 -12.15 -16.44 7.82
CA VAL A 85 -12.24 -15.80 6.51
C VAL A 85 -11.62 -16.73 5.47
N ASP A 86 -12.38 -17.07 4.43
CA ASP A 86 -11.89 -17.83 3.27
C ASP A 86 -11.09 -16.96 2.30
#